data_AF-A0A352BR88-F1
#
_entry.id   AF-A0A352BR88-F1
#
_cell.length_a   1.000
_cell.length_b   1.000
_cell.length_c   1.000
_cell.angle_alpha   90.00
_cell.angle_beta   90.00
_cell.angle_gamma   90.00
#
_symmetry.space_group_name_H-M   'P 1'
#
loop_
_entity.id
_entity.type
_entity.pdbx_description
1 polymer ?
#
loop_
_entity_poly.entity_id
_entity_poly.type
_entity_poly.pdbx_seq_one_letter_code
_entity_poly.pdbx_strand_id
1 'polypeptide(L)' 'MSRDALLKQRWDHLVARLSAQFSDGDPLDLDAIIYLVGVQELGQIHRRFKKDEKINLMHIAICKLLEPYGYYSFDYVDDQ' A
#
# COMPACT_ATOMS: atom_id res chain seq x y z
N MET A 1 25.63 -3.65 8.51
CA MET A 1 25.61 -2.20 8.81
C MET A 1 25.29 -1.30 7.59
N SER A 2 25.38 -1.74 6.32
CA SER A 2 25.08 -0.88 5.15
C SER A 2 23.67 -1.01 4.56
N ARG A 3 22.96 -2.12 4.82
CA ARG A 3 21.63 -2.39 4.24
C ARG A 3 20.56 -1.42 4.74
N ASP A 4 20.62 -1.06 6.03
CA ASP A 4 19.56 -0.29 6.70
C ASP A 4 19.60 1.19 6.31
N ALA A 5 20.79 1.77 6.11
CA ALA A 5 20.96 3.15 5.68
C ALA A 5 20.44 3.36 4.25
N LEU A 6 20.75 2.44 3.34
CA LEU A 6 20.26 2.49 1.96
C LEU A 6 18.74 2.27 1.91
N LEU A 7 18.21 1.36 2.73
CA LEU A 7 16.76 1.13 2.84
C LEU A 7 16.04 2.38 3.32
N LYS A 8 16.56 3.04 4.37
CA LYS A 8 16.01 4.30 4.89
C LYS A 8 16.02 5.40 3.83
N GLN A 9 17.13 5.58 3.12
CA GLN A 9 17.20 6.58 2.05
C GLN A 9 16.19 6.33 0.93
N ARG A 10 16.00 5.06 0.53
CA ARG A 10 15.00 4.68 -0.48
C ARG A 10 13.58 4.92 0.01
N TRP A 11 13.30 4.62 1.28
CA TRP A 11 12.03 4.90 1.93
C TRP A 11 11.72 6.39 1.96
N ASP A 12 12.65 7.21 2.44
CA ASP A 12 12.47 8.67 2.53
C ASP A 12 12.20 9.29 1.14
N HIS A 13 12.93 8.83 0.11
CA HIS A 13 12.69 9.27 -1.28
C HIS A 13 11.35 8.79 -1.85
N LEU A 14 10.88 7.60 -1.46
CA LEU A 14 9.55 7.11 -1.84
C LEU A 14 8.47 7.99 -1.23
N VAL A 15 8.53 8.22 0.09
CA VAL A 15 7.56 9.03 0.82
C VAL A 15 7.51 10.45 0.25
N ALA A 16 8.66 11.09 0.05
CA ALA A 16 8.73 12.44 -0.51
C ALA A 16 8.05 12.54 -1.89
N ARG A 17 8.26 11.56 -2.78
CA ARG A 17 7.62 11.55 -4.10
C ARG A 17 6.11 11.33 -4.02
N LEU A 18 5.66 10.39 -3.19
CA LEU A 18 4.23 10.11 -3.02
C LEU A 18 3.53 11.31 -2.39
N SER A 19 4.14 11.94 -1.38
CA SER A 19 3.60 13.12 -0.71
C SER A 19 3.41 14.29 -1.67
N ALA A 20 4.38 14.52 -2.55
CA ALA A 20 4.27 15.55 -3.59
C ALA A 20 3.17 15.26 -4.62
N GLN A 21 2.82 13.99 -4.87
CA GLN A 21 1.82 13.61 -5.86
C GLN A 21 0.40 13.51 -5.31
N PHE A 22 0.25 13.05 -4.07
CA PHE A 22 -1.06 12.67 -3.51
C PHE A 22 -1.49 13.48 -2.29
N SER A 23 -0.59 14.27 -1.70
CA SER A 23 -0.86 15.02 -0.46
C SER A 23 -0.32 16.45 -0.50
N ASP A 24 -0.15 17.04 -1.70
CA ASP A 24 0.33 18.41 -1.92
C ASP A 24 1.62 18.77 -1.15
N GLY A 25 2.48 17.78 -0.91
CA GLY A 25 3.74 17.94 -0.17
C GLY A 25 3.67 17.59 1.32
N ASP A 26 2.49 17.31 1.87
CA ASP A 26 2.36 16.81 3.24
C ASP A 26 2.87 15.37 3.36
N PRO A 27 3.63 15.02 4.42
CA PRO A 27 4.13 13.67 4.62
C PRO A 27 2.99 12.65 4.65
N LEU A 28 3.09 11.63 3.79
CA LEU A 28 2.16 10.51 3.80
C LEU A 28 2.56 9.55 4.91
N ASP A 29 1.59 9.22 5.74
CA ASP A 29 1.73 8.18 6.75
C ASP A 29 1.76 6.79 6.12
N LEU A 30 2.27 5.80 6.87
CA LEU A 30 2.32 4.42 6.42
C LEU A 30 0.95 3.88 5.99
N ASP A 31 -0.11 4.21 6.74
CA ASP A 31 -1.48 3.78 6.44
C ASP A 31 -1.97 4.33 5.09
N ALA A 32 -1.60 5.56 4.75
CA ALA A 32 -1.95 6.17 3.48
C ALA A 32 -1.20 5.50 2.32
N ILE A 33 0.07 5.14 2.52
CA ILE A 33 0.85 4.39 1.54
C ILE A 33 0.26 2.98 1.33
N ILE A 34 -0.10 2.28 2.40
CA ILE A 34 -0.76 0.96 2.32
C ILE A 34 -2.09 1.10 1.57
N TYR A 35 -2.88 2.13 1.85
CA TYR A 35 -4.12 2.40 1.13
C TYR A 35 -3.90 2.61 -0.37
N LEU A 36 -2.88 3.40 -0.77
CA LEU A 36 -2.53 3.62 -2.18
C LEU A 36 -2.16 2.31 -2.89
N VAL A 37 -1.40 1.44 -2.22
CA VAL A 37 -1.08 0.09 -2.74
C VAL A 37 -2.36 -0.71 -2.95
N GLY A 38 -3.27 -0.73 -1.97
CA GLY A 38 -4.55 -1.44 -2.10
C GLY A 38 -5.40 -0.94 -3.26
N VAL A 39 -5.45 0.38 -3.48
CA VAL A 39 -6.18 0.99 -4.61
C VAL A 39 -5.54 0.60 -5.95
N GLN A 40 -4.21 0.56 -6.02
CA GLN A 40 -3.49 0.13 -7.21
C GLN A 40 -3.75 -1.35 -7.55
N GLU A 41 -3.68 -2.23 -6.55
CA GLU A 41 -3.93 -3.67 -6.73
C GLU A 41 -5.38 -3.97 -7.12
N LEU A 42 -6.35 -3.20 -6.60
CA LEU A 42 -7.75 -3.35 -6.99
C LEU A 42 -8.03 -2.85 -8.42
N GLY A 43 -7.21 -1.94 -8.95
CA GLY A 43 -7.34 -1.39 -10.31
C GLY A 43 -8.52 -0.41 -10.52
N GLN A 44 -9.32 -0.14 -9.48
CA GLN A 44 -10.51 0.74 -9.56
C GLN A 44 -10.23 2.17 -9.07
N ILE A 45 -9.25 2.86 -9.67
CA ILE A 45 -8.68 4.12 -9.17
C ILE A 45 -9.70 5.29 -9.15
N HIS A 46 -10.73 5.27 -10.00
CA HIS A 46 -11.72 6.36 -10.10
C HIS A 46 -12.96 6.18 -9.22
N ARG A 47 -13.05 5.07 -8.49
CA ARG A 47 -14.19 4.79 -7.63
C ARG A 47 -14.01 5.47 -6.28
N ARG A 48 -15.09 6.08 -5.75
CA ARG A 48 -15.13 6.49 -4.35
C ARG A 48 -15.47 5.28 -3.49
N PHE A 49 -14.58 4.96 -2.55
CA PHE A 49 -14.76 3.84 -1.63
C PHE A 49 -15.49 4.26 -0.35
N LYS A 50 -16.51 3.49 0.03
CA LYS A 50 -17.17 3.58 1.34
C LYS A 50 -16.23 3.11 2.45
N LYS A 51 -16.57 3.43 3.70
CA LYS A 51 -15.74 3.07 4.87
C LYS A 51 -15.37 1.58 4.90
N ASP A 52 -16.32 0.70 4.65
CA ASP A 52 -16.09 -0.76 4.67
C ASP A 52 -15.19 -1.21 3.51
N GLU A 53 -15.35 -0.60 2.33
CA GLU A 53 -14.50 -0.90 1.17
C GLU A 53 -13.05 -0.45 1.39
N LYS A 54 -12.84 0.62 2.16
CA LYS A 54 -11.48 1.02 2.57
C LYS A 54 -10.81 -0.03 3.45
N ILE A 55 -11.56 -0.72 4.31
CA ILE A 55 -11.02 -1.82 5.13
C ILE A 55 -10.59 -2.97 4.22
N ASN A 56 -11.41 -3.31 3.21
CA ASN A 56 -11.07 -4.33 2.23
C ASN A 56 -9.80 -3.96 1.43
N LEU A 57 -9.66 -2.69 1.04
CA LEU A 57 -8.44 -2.20 0.38
C LEU A 57 -7.19 -2.35 1.24
N MET A 58 -7.28 -2.04 2.54
CA MET A 58 -6.17 -2.26 3.47
C MET A 58 -5.80 -3.73 3.56
N HIS A 59 -6.80 -4.62 3.57
CA HIS A 59 -6.56 -6.07 3.60
C HIS A 59 -5.82 -6.54 2.32
N ILE A 60 -6.28 -6.11 1.14
CA ILE A 60 -5.63 -6.43 -0.15
C ILE A 60 -4.16 -5.99 -0.13
N ALA A 61 -3.89 -4.77 0.32
CA ALA A 61 -2.54 -4.23 0.39
C ALA A 61 -1.63 -5.04 1.33
N ILE A 62 -2.12 -5.34 2.54
CA ILE A 62 -1.35 -6.11 3.53
C ILE A 62 -1.07 -7.52 3.03
N CYS A 63 -2.06 -8.20 2.45
CA CYS A 63 -1.89 -9.51 1.85
C CYS A 63 -0.80 -9.48 0.77
N LYS A 64 -0.80 -8.50 -0.13
CA LYS A 64 0.25 -8.39 -1.15
C LYS A 64 1.64 -8.06 -0.60
N LEU A 65 1.72 -7.22 0.43
CA LEU A 65 2.99 -6.89 1.05
C LEU A 65 3.60 -8.10 1.78
N LEU A 66 2.77 -8.96 2.37
CA LEU A 66 3.19 -10.05 3.24
C LEU A 66 3.22 -11.43 2.57
N GLU A 67 2.57 -11.61 1.42
CA GLU A 67 2.64 -12.80 0.57
C GLU A 67 4.08 -13.23 0.21
N PRO A 68 4.97 -12.35 -0.29
CA PRO A 68 6.34 -12.76 -0.65
C PRO A 68 7.21 -13.14 0.56
N TYR A 69 6.78 -12.78 1.78
CA TYR A 69 7.42 -13.17 3.02
C TYR A 69 6.84 -14.48 3.61
N GLY A 70 5.83 -15.07 2.97
CA GLY A 70 5.22 -16.34 3.36
C GLY A 70 4.22 -16.25 4.52
N TYR A 71 3.80 -15.05 4.93
CA TYR A 71 2.78 -14.90 5.98
C TYR A 71 1.36 -15.15 5.48
N TYR A 72 1.13 -14.91 4.20
CA TYR A 72 -0.14 -15.19 3.53
C TYR A 72 0.15 -15.98 2.26
N SER A 73 -0.56 -17.08 2.06
CA SER A 73 -0.59 -17.79 0.79
C SER A 73 -1.92 -17.50 0.12
N PHE A 74 -1.89 -17.34 -1.20
CA PHE A 74 -3.12 -17.42 -1.98
C PHE A 74 -3.81 -18.76 -1.68
N ASP A 75 -5.03 -18.69 -1.14
CA ASP A 75 -5.82 -19.87 -0.78
C ASP A 75 -6.80 -20.21 -1.91
N TYR A 76 -7.70 -19.27 -2.23
CA TYR A 76 -8.76 -19.47 -3.22
C TYR A 76 -9.32 -18.12 -3.72
N VAL A 77 -9.88 -18.09 -4.94
CA VAL A 77 -10.75 -16.98 -5.38
C VAL A 77 -12.19 -17.42 -5.14
N ASP A 78 -12.93 -16.73 -4.27
CA ASP A 78 -14.35 -17.00 -4.10
C ASP A 78 -15.09 -16.82 -5.43
N ASP A 79 -15.80 -17.87 -5.85
CA ASP A 79 -16.74 -17.79 -6.97
C ASP A 79 -17.94 -16.94 -6.53
N GLN A 80 -18.11 -15.81 -7.21
CA GLN A 80 -19.16 -14.83 -6.92
C GLN A 80 -20.54 -15.31 -7.36
#